data_AF-A0A970FBT2-F1
#
_entry.id   AF-A0A970FBT2-F1
#
_cell.length_a   1.000
_cell.length_b   1.000
_cell.length_c   1.000
_cell.angle_alpha   90.00
_cell.angle_beta   90.00
_cell.angle_gamma   90.00
#
_symmetry.space_group_name_H-M   'P 1'
#
loop_
_entity.id
_entity.type
_entity.pdbx_description
1 polymer ?
#
loop_
_entity_poly.entity_id
_entity_poly.type
_entity_poly.pdbx_seq_one_letter_code
_entity_poly.pdbx_strand_id
1 'polypeptide(L)'
;MVKKFKSTFALTAILMVTVLLSGCIGSGNKTFTLTVNVNPEGAAAVSGVADKYDEKAVAQFTLEAAEGYEFVEWTGEVKPVYNDEDEVWEIIMDGDKTLTAVFKEIEEERATEEELVAAVVEASEGEDTEAFLEALQALEEAGLVNNVIEEYAALYHDQAKDFDKFGAWEFLPLNAPFMRTAEEVQKNVINPVNKAVSSLIDFVNDARSSKMLVDSLEELHDLGLLEGVNSDDAEIYVELIGKYPSATLEDLQNIIDGASVRLAVEALFANMDAKELELAEGVDQAKIDSVNKLVADVEIAGLKAELEDLIAVAQGLVDDVVFESVDKQIKELFKLDDDGKFVKDDDDELILAADKTAIEAAQKALNAYKGSKSTAELQALIDKAEELLAKAEEENLVKRINEEDTLSLATLIINELEVKEFMGLSTAQRAEVAKRLVDARSAEGYEAYESSADFILAVEAEIEVYLGLIDAVNNATDKFDMIDALSAINEDYANLGLDAQLPLAEEMYAKVTDKDFVKYTTLADIKTAAGWPVE
;
A
#
# COMPACT_ATOMS: atom_id res chain seq x y z
N MET A 1 31.80 -8.02 -24.36
CA MET A 1 30.40 -7.53 -24.59
C MET A 1 29.47 -8.62 -25.17
N VAL A 2 28.95 -9.53 -24.32
CA VAL A 2 27.90 -10.50 -24.66
C VAL A 2 26.64 -10.16 -23.87
N LYS A 3 25.55 -9.88 -24.59
CA LYS A 3 24.23 -9.64 -23.99
C LYS A 3 23.65 -10.95 -23.47
N LYS A 4 23.40 -11.02 -22.16
CA LYS A 4 22.56 -12.03 -21.51
C LYS A 4 21.19 -12.12 -22.20
N PHE A 5 20.80 -13.32 -22.63
CA PHE A 5 19.40 -13.65 -22.86
C PHE A 5 19.05 -14.92 -22.07
N LYS A 6 18.29 -14.73 -20.99
CA LYS A 6 17.46 -15.78 -20.40
C LYS A 6 16.35 -16.10 -21.40
N SER A 7 16.14 -17.35 -21.77
CA SER A 7 14.91 -17.78 -22.44
C SER A 7 14.44 -19.12 -21.90
N THR A 8 13.30 -19.06 -21.22
CA THR A 8 12.50 -20.19 -20.76
C THR A 8 11.37 -20.47 -21.76
N PHE A 9 10.95 -21.74 -21.85
CA PHE A 9 9.71 -22.29 -22.46
C PHE A 9 9.58 -22.30 -24.00
N ALA A 10 9.34 -23.47 -24.59
CA ALA A 10 7.97 -23.98 -24.84
C ALA A 10 7.98 -25.29 -25.65
N LEU A 11 7.28 -26.29 -25.12
CA LEU A 11 6.89 -27.53 -25.78
C LEU A 11 5.75 -27.25 -26.79
N THR A 12 5.67 -28.09 -27.83
CA THR A 12 4.53 -28.37 -28.76
C THR A 12 4.31 -27.50 -30.00
N ALA A 13 4.31 -28.16 -31.17
CA ALA A 13 3.14 -28.24 -32.07
C ALA A 13 3.31 -29.33 -33.14
N ILE A 14 2.41 -30.32 -33.12
CA ILE A 14 2.18 -31.31 -34.18
C ILE A 14 1.46 -30.62 -35.33
N LEU A 15 1.98 -30.71 -36.56
CA LEU A 15 1.27 -30.28 -37.76
C LEU A 15 0.95 -31.50 -38.63
N MET A 16 -0.26 -32.05 -38.46
CA MET A 16 -0.91 -32.87 -39.49
C MET A 16 -1.50 -31.94 -40.54
N VAL A 17 -1.04 -32.05 -41.79
CA VAL A 17 -1.77 -31.56 -42.97
C VAL A 17 -2.08 -32.75 -43.86
N THR A 18 -3.34 -33.18 -43.86
CA THR A 18 -3.89 -34.14 -44.81
C THR A 18 -4.52 -33.42 -46.01
N VAL A 19 -4.16 -33.80 -47.23
CA VAL A 19 -4.94 -33.52 -48.45
C VAL A 19 -5.05 -34.79 -49.33
N LEU A 20 -6.11 -35.57 -49.05
CA LEU A 20 -7.14 -36.13 -49.96
C LEU A 20 -6.88 -36.04 -51.49
N LEU A 21 -7.09 -37.06 -52.36
CA LEU A 21 -8.29 -37.89 -52.56
C LEU A 21 -8.12 -38.90 -53.74
N SER A 22 -8.92 -39.98 -53.65
CA SER A 22 -9.50 -40.78 -54.76
C SER A 22 -8.72 -41.93 -55.39
N GLY A 23 -9.18 -43.15 -55.10
CA GLY A 23 -9.56 -44.06 -56.19
C GLY A 23 -9.02 -45.50 -56.12
N CYS A 24 -9.93 -46.41 -55.77
CA CYS A 24 -10.10 -47.71 -56.42
C CYS A 24 -9.09 -48.86 -56.20
N ILE A 25 -9.68 -49.97 -55.74
CA ILE A 25 -9.50 -51.36 -56.22
C ILE A 25 -8.26 -52.10 -55.70
N GLY A 26 -8.53 -53.23 -55.03
CA GLY A 26 -7.53 -54.07 -54.39
C GLY A 26 -6.49 -54.67 -55.34
N SER A 27 -5.25 -54.63 -54.88
CA SER A 27 -4.17 -55.56 -55.19
C SER A 27 -3.18 -55.45 -54.02
N GLY A 28 -2.61 -56.54 -53.52
CA GLY A 28 -1.65 -56.48 -52.41
C GLY A 28 -0.41 -55.69 -52.82
N ASN A 29 -0.33 -54.42 -52.43
CA ASN A 29 0.84 -53.58 -52.70
C ASN A 29 1.99 -54.03 -51.81
N LYS A 30 3.18 -54.15 -52.41
CA LYS A 30 4.41 -54.35 -51.63
C LYS A 30 4.69 -53.08 -50.85
N THR A 31 5.06 -53.25 -49.59
CA THR A 31 5.49 -52.17 -48.70
C THR A 31 6.96 -52.37 -48.35
N PHE A 32 7.70 -51.28 -48.21
CA PHE A 32 9.11 -51.27 -47.87
C PHE A 32 9.38 -50.45 -46.60
N THR A 33 10.48 -50.75 -45.92
CA THR A 33 10.93 -50.03 -44.71
C THR A 33 12.14 -49.16 -45.02
N LEU A 34 12.14 -47.94 -44.47
CA LEU A 34 13.27 -47.02 -44.47
C LEU A 34 13.90 -47.02 -43.07
N THR A 35 15.20 -47.27 -42.97
CA THR A 35 15.97 -47.16 -41.72
C THR A 35 17.01 -46.06 -41.86
N VAL A 36 16.92 -45.04 -41.02
CA VAL A 36 17.86 -43.91 -40.98
C VAL A 36 18.65 -43.99 -39.68
N ASN A 37 19.94 -44.27 -39.78
CA ASN A 37 20.84 -44.29 -38.62
C ASN A 37 21.59 -42.96 -38.48
N VAL A 38 22.08 -42.67 -37.27
CA VAL A 38 22.92 -41.50 -36.97
C VAL A 38 24.26 -42.00 -36.42
N ASN A 39 25.37 -41.45 -36.92
CA ASN A 39 26.71 -41.80 -36.47
C ASN A 39 27.56 -40.53 -36.22
N PRO A 40 28.10 -40.32 -35.00
CA PRO A 40 27.94 -41.16 -33.81
C PRO A 40 26.50 -41.16 -33.29
N GLU A 41 26.12 -42.20 -32.54
CA GLU A 41 24.78 -42.31 -31.95
C GLU A 41 24.53 -41.11 -31.03
N GLY A 42 23.37 -40.44 -31.19
CA GLY A 42 23.02 -39.24 -30.43
C GLY A 42 23.46 -37.90 -31.03
N ALA A 43 24.22 -37.90 -32.13
CA ALA A 43 24.67 -36.66 -32.79
C ALA A 43 23.55 -35.86 -33.48
N ALA A 44 22.38 -36.46 -33.66
CA ALA A 44 21.22 -35.84 -34.28
C ALA A 44 19.92 -36.59 -33.96
N ALA A 45 18.79 -35.89 -34.03
CA ALA A 45 17.45 -36.46 -33.99
C ALA A 45 16.89 -36.63 -35.41
N VAL A 46 16.36 -37.82 -35.71
CA VAL A 46 15.65 -38.11 -36.96
C VAL A 46 14.15 -38.11 -36.70
N SER A 47 13.37 -37.42 -37.53
CA SER A 47 11.90 -37.39 -37.41
C SER A 47 11.21 -37.54 -38.77
N GLY A 48 9.96 -38.02 -38.79
CA GLY A 48 9.17 -38.17 -40.02
C GLY A 48 9.29 -39.52 -40.75
N VAL A 49 10.12 -40.44 -40.27
CA VAL A 49 10.23 -41.81 -40.83
C VAL A 49 9.04 -42.67 -40.37
N ALA A 50 8.26 -43.19 -41.32
CA ALA A 50 7.11 -44.07 -41.08
C ALA A 50 7.54 -45.55 -41.04
N ASP A 51 6.74 -46.39 -40.38
CA ASP A 51 7.02 -47.83 -40.23
C ASP A 51 7.16 -48.56 -41.59
N LYS A 52 6.31 -48.18 -42.55
CA LYS A 52 6.23 -48.78 -43.89
C LYS A 52 5.76 -47.74 -44.92
N TYR A 53 6.30 -47.88 -46.13
CA TYR A 53 5.95 -47.06 -47.28
C TYR A 53 5.45 -47.96 -48.42
N ASP A 54 4.44 -47.52 -49.16
CA ASP A 54 3.99 -48.21 -50.37
C ASP A 54 5.07 -48.14 -51.47
N GLU A 55 5.12 -49.15 -52.34
CA GLU A 55 6.02 -49.17 -53.49
C GLU A 55 5.90 -47.89 -54.34
N LYS A 56 7.04 -47.22 -54.57
CA LYS A 56 7.24 -45.93 -55.25
C LYS A 56 6.75 -44.70 -54.49
N ALA A 57 6.35 -44.82 -53.22
CA ALA A 57 6.10 -43.65 -52.39
C ALA A 57 7.38 -42.84 -52.16
N VAL A 58 7.24 -41.52 -51.96
CA VAL A 58 8.33 -40.64 -51.53
C VAL A 58 8.27 -40.55 -50.01
N ALA A 59 9.30 -41.04 -49.33
CA ALA A 59 9.46 -40.87 -47.89
C ALA A 59 10.14 -39.51 -47.62
N GLN A 60 9.52 -38.69 -46.77
CA GLN A 60 10.05 -37.40 -46.33
C GLN A 60 10.39 -37.48 -44.83
N PHE A 61 11.56 -36.98 -44.45
CA PHE A 61 12.01 -36.96 -43.06
C PHE A 61 12.97 -35.79 -42.79
N THR A 62 13.11 -35.39 -41.53
CA THR A 62 14.05 -34.33 -41.11
C THR A 62 15.16 -34.89 -40.24
N LEU A 63 16.25 -34.14 -40.18
CA LEU A 63 17.44 -34.46 -39.41
C LEU A 63 17.91 -33.18 -38.70
N GLU A 64 17.87 -33.17 -37.37
CA GLU A 64 18.26 -32.03 -36.54
C GLU A 64 19.53 -32.38 -35.76
N ALA A 65 20.62 -31.62 -35.98
CA ALA A 65 21.89 -31.84 -35.30
C ALA A 65 21.79 -31.53 -33.80
N ALA A 66 22.41 -32.35 -32.96
CA ALA A 66 22.56 -32.04 -31.54
C ALA A 66 23.60 -30.92 -31.33
N GLU A 67 23.54 -30.23 -30.18
CA GLU A 67 24.53 -29.22 -29.80
C GLU A 67 25.95 -29.79 -29.84
N GLY A 68 26.87 -29.05 -30.45
CA GLY A 68 28.26 -29.50 -30.63
C GLY A 68 28.48 -30.48 -31.80
N TYR A 69 27.50 -30.73 -32.67
CA TYR A 69 27.67 -31.59 -33.86
C TYR A 69 27.26 -30.89 -35.16
N GLU A 70 27.96 -31.20 -36.25
CA GLU A 70 27.64 -30.73 -37.60
C GLU A 70 27.47 -31.90 -38.58
N PHE A 71 26.49 -31.80 -39.47
CA PHE A 71 26.21 -32.82 -40.49
C PHE A 71 27.33 -32.84 -41.53
N VAL A 72 27.88 -34.03 -41.80
CA VAL A 72 28.98 -34.22 -42.75
C VAL A 72 28.45 -34.78 -44.06
N GLU A 73 27.87 -35.98 -44.02
CA GLU A 73 27.36 -36.64 -45.23
C GLU A 73 26.37 -37.77 -44.95
N TRP A 74 25.64 -38.16 -46.00
CA TRP A 74 24.90 -39.42 -46.03
C TRP A 74 25.77 -40.55 -46.57
N THR A 75 25.80 -41.66 -45.84
CA THR A 75 26.43 -42.93 -46.24
C THR A 75 25.40 -44.06 -46.31
N GLY A 76 25.66 -45.11 -47.09
CA GLY A 76 24.73 -46.23 -47.30
C GLY A 76 24.53 -46.55 -48.78
N GLU A 77 23.65 -47.52 -49.06
CA GLU A 77 23.38 -48.01 -50.43
C GLU A 77 22.63 -46.98 -51.29
N VAL A 78 21.95 -46.04 -50.64
CA VAL A 78 21.12 -45.00 -51.25
C VAL A 78 21.34 -43.68 -50.51
N LYS A 79 21.26 -42.55 -51.23
CA LYS A 79 21.33 -41.20 -50.64
C LYS A 79 20.00 -40.48 -50.85
N PRO A 80 19.46 -39.79 -49.83
CA PRO A 80 18.27 -38.97 -49.98
C PRO A 80 18.60 -37.69 -50.72
N VAL A 81 17.59 -37.02 -51.27
CA VAL A 81 17.71 -35.71 -51.90
C VAL A 81 17.11 -34.68 -50.96
N TYR A 82 17.81 -33.57 -50.72
CA TYR A 82 17.27 -32.50 -49.91
C TYR A 82 16.34 -31.63 -50.75
N ASN A 83 15.15 -31.35 -50.25
CA ASN A 83 14.22 -30.39 -50.82
C ASN A 83 14.30 -29.09 -50.01
N ASP A 84 14.90 -28.06 -50.63
CA ASP A 84 15.10 -26.75 -49.99
C ASP A 84 13.78 -26.01 -49.71
N GLU A 85 12.70 -26.27 -50.45
CA GLU A 85 11.42 -25.57 -50.28
C GLU A 85 10.66 -26.05 -49.03
N ASP A 86 10.73 -27.35 -48.74
CA ASP A 86 10.01 -27.99 -47.65
C ASP A 86 10.91 -28.32 -46.45
N GLU A 87 12.21 -28.04 -46.53
CA GLU A 87 13.24 -28.32 -45.52
C GLU A 87 13.29 -29.80 -45.06
N VAL A 88 13.03 -30.72 -45.99
CA VAL A 88 13.00 -32.18 -45.75
C VAL A 88 13.94 -32.96 -46.66
N TRP A 89 14.38 -34.12 -46.18
CA TRP A 89 15.05 -35.14 -46.97
C TRP A 89 14.04 -36.09 -47.60
N GLU A 90 14.18 -36.35 -48.90
CA GLU A 90 13.29 -37.19 -49.68
C GLU A 90 13.98 -38.45 -50.21
N ILE A 91 13.28 -39.59 -50.18
CA ILE A 91 13.76 -40.82 -50.80
C ILE A 91 12.61 -41.66 -51.40
N ILE A 92 12.78 -42.13 -52.64
CA ILE A 92 11.78 -42.97 -53.31
C ILE A 92 11.92 -44.43 -52.84
N MET A 93 10.81 -45.04 -52.43
CA MET A 93 10.75 -46.38 -51.83
C MET A 93 10.43 -47.47 -52.87
N ASP A 94 11.46 -48.00 -53.53
CA ASP A 94 11.39 -49.12 -54.49
C ASP A 94 11.95 -50.46 -53.92
N GLY A 95 12.35 -50.45 -52.65
CA GLY A 95 12.92 -51.55 -51.89
C GLY A 95 13.11 -51.14 -50.43
N ASP A 96 13.41 -52.10 -49.54
CA ASP A 96 13.86 -51.77 -48.18
C ASP A 96 15.19 -51.02 -48.27
N LYS A 97 15.33 -49.93 -47.52
CA LYS A 97 16.50 -49.02 -47.62
C LYS A 97 17.06 -48.73 -46.24
N THR A 98 18.38 -48.70 -46.17
CA THR A 98 19.11 -48.25 -44.98
C THR A 98 20.17 -47.23 -45.37
N LEU A 99 20.19 -46.12 -44.67
CA LEU A 99 21.15 -45.04 -44.81
C LEU A 99 21.58 -44.52 -43.44
N THR A 100 22.74 -43.90 -43.38
CA THR A 100 23.33 -43.38 -42.15
C THR A 100 23.77 -41.94 -42.37
N ALA A 101 23.26 -41.02 -41.54
CA ALA A 101 23.77 -39.65 -41.43
C ALA A 101 25.05 -39.67 -40.60
N VAL A 102 26.14 -39.18 -41.17
CA VAL A 102 27.42 -39.03 -40.49
C VAL A 102 27.57 -37.59 -40.04
N PHE A 103 27.88 -37.42 -38.75
CA PHE A 103 28.15 -36.14 -38.10
C PHE A 103 29.59 -36.12 -37.58
N LYS A 104 30.15 -34.92 -37.43
CA LYS A 104 31.38 -34.68 -36.68
C LYS A 104 31.09 -33.75 -35.51
N GLU A 105 31.79 -33.99 -34.41
CA GLU A 105 31.80 -33.06 -33.28
C GLU A 105 32.49 -31.76 -33.73
N ILE A 106 31.92 -30.63 -33.36
CA ILE A 106 32.49 -29.31 -33.59
C ILE A 106 33.57 -29.15 -32.52
N GLU A 107 34.83 -29.29 -32.89
CA GLU A 107 35.95 -28.88 -32.04
C GLU A 107 35.94 -27.34 -31.96
N GLU A 108 35.47 -26.78 -30.85
CA GLU A 108 35.78 -25.40 -30.53
C GLU A 108 37.30 -25.30 -30.27
N GLU A 109 38.02 -24.57 -31.12
CA GLU A 109 39.41 -24.18 -30.85
C GLU A 109 39.42 -23.36 -29.55
N ARG A 110 39.76 -24.01 -28.43
CA ARG A 110 40.04 -23.30 -27.18
C ARG A 110 41.33 -22.53 -27.37
N ALA A 111 41.31 -21.25 -27.02
CA ALA A 111 42.52 -20.43 -26.96
C ALA A 111 43.59 -21.15 -26.14
N THR A 112 44.79 -21.22 -26.69
CA THR A 112 45.95 -21.81 -26.03
C THR A 112 46.40 -20.93 -24.85
N GLU A 113 47.14 -21.50 -23.89
CA GLU A 113 47.75 -20.71 -22.81
C GLU A 113 48.57 -19.53 -23.36
N GLU A 114 49.30 -19.73 -24.46
CA GLU A 114 50.10 -18.68 -25.11
C GLU A 114 49.22 -17.53 -25.61
N GLU A 115 48.07 -17.82 -26.23
CA GLU A 115 47.12 -16.80 -26.70
C GLU A 115 46.45 -16.05 -25.56
N LEU A 116 46.05 -16.76 -24.49
CA LEU A 116 45.43 -16.14 -23.31
C LEU A 116 46.42 -15.26 -22.55
N VAL A 117 47.67 -15.72 -22.38
CA VAL A 117 48.73 -14.92 -21.74
C VAL A 117 49.11 -13.71 -22.60
N ALA A 118 49.14 -13.86 -23.93
CA ALA A 118 49.38 -12.74 -24.83
C ALA A 118 48.28 -11.67 -24.71
N ALA A 119 47.01 -12.08 -24.58
CA ALA A 119 45.89 -11.17 -24.35
C ALA A 119 46.04 -10.40 -23.03
N VAL A 120 46.47 -11.05 -21.94
CA VAL A 120 46.77 -10.37 -20.67
C VAL A 120 47.89 -9.33 -20.83
N VAL A 121 48.97 -9.70 -21.52
CA VAL A 121 50.08 -8.76 -21.77
C VAL A 121 49.61 -7.57 -22.60
N GLU A 122 48.87 -7.81 -23.68
CA GLU A 122 48.33 -6.74 -24.53
C GLU A 122 47.40 -5.82 -23.74
N ALA A 123 46.48 -6.38 -22.96
CA ALA A 123 45.56 -5.60 -22.14
C ALA A 123 46.29 -4.79 -21.05
N SER A 124 47.41 -5.29 -20.50
CA SER A 124 48.21 -4.58 -19.49
C SER A 124 48.89 -3.31 -20.03
N GLU A 125 49.11 -3.20 -21.34
CA GLU A 125 49.69 -2.01 -21.95
C GLU A 125 48.65 -0.89 -22.14
N GLY A 126 47.36 -1.25 -22.10
CA GLY A 126 46.21 -0.34 -22.22
C GLY A 126 45.95 0.51 -20.98
N GLU A 127 44.88 1.31 -20.99
CA GLU A 127 44.34 1.99 -19.79
C GLU A 127 43.01 1.36 -19.35
N ASP A 128 42.53 0.34 -20.07
CA ASP A 128 41.23 -0.27 -19.88
C ASP A 128 41.34 -1.42 -18.87
N THR A 129 41.09 -1.10 -17.60
CA THR A 129 41.15 -2.06 -16.49
C THR A 129 40.12 -3.18 -16.64
N GLU A 130 38.99 -2.92 -17.30
CA GLU A 130 37.95 -3.92 -17.56
C GLU A 130 38.44 -4.94 -18.58
N ALA A 131 39.05 -4.48 -19.67
CA ALA A 131 39.67 -5.37 -20.66
C ALA A 131 40.79 -6.23 -20.04
N PHE A 132 41.55 -5.66 -19.10
CA PHE A 132 42.57 -6.41 -18.37
C PHE A 132 41.97 -7.46 -17.43
N LEU A 133 40.89 -7.12 -16.71
CA LEU A 133 40.16 -8.08 -15.88
C LEU A 133 39.55 -9.20 -16.72
N GLU A 134 38.90 -8.89 -17.85
CA GLU A 134 38.33 -9.88 -18.77
C GLU A 134 39.42 -10.88 -19.23
N ALA A 135 40.65 -10.41 -19.50
CA ALA A 135 41.76 -11.28 -19.86
C ALA A 135 42.26 -12.18 -18.71
N LEU A 136 42.28 -11.67 -17.47
CA LEU A 136 42.59 -12.49 -16.29
C LEU A 136 41.51 -13.53 -16.00
N GLN A 137 40.23 -13.15 -16.14
CA GLN A 137 39.10 -14.06 -16.00
C GLN A 137 39.13 -15.16 -17.06
N ALA A 138 39.53 -14.85 -18.30
CA ALA A 138 39.71 -15.88 -19.33
C ALA A 138 40.79 -16.92 -18.97
N LEU A 139 41.88 -16.51 -18.31
CA LEU A 139 42.86 -17.46 -17.74
C LEU A 139 42.26 -18.29 -16.61
N GLU A 140 41.39 -17.71 -15.78
CA GLU A 140 40.75 -18.40 -14.64
C GLU A 140 39.71 -19.41 -15.14
N GLU A 141 38.88 -19.04 -16.13
CA GLU A 141 37.92 -19.92 -16.80
C GLU A 141 38.62 -21.11 -17.48
N ALA A 142 39.83 -20.89 -18.02
CA ALA A 142 40.68 -21.95 -18.55
C ALA A 142 41.33 -22.84 -17.46
N GLY A 143 41.18 -22.49 -16.18
CA GLY A 143 41.76 -23.20 -15.04
C GLY A 143 43.27 -23.03 -14.89
N LEU A 144 43.85 -22.01 -15.52
CA LEU A 144 45.29 -21.74 -15.53
C LEU A 144 45.73 -20.84 -14.37
N VAL A 145 44.83 -19.98 -13.89
CA VAL A 145 44.99 -19.14 -12.69
C VAL A 145 43.77 -19.31 -11.77
N ASN A 146 43.83 -18.73 -10.58
CA ASN A 146 42.73 -18.69 -9.62
C ASN A 146 42.78 -17.46 -8.73
N ASN A 147 41.65 -17.18 -8.07
CA ASN A 147 41.45 -16.08 -7.15
C ASN A 147 41.65 -14.72 -7.84
N VAL A 148 41.11 -14.59 -9.05
CA VAL A 148 40.97 -13.27 -9.69
C VAL A 148 39.78 -12.58 -9.03
N ILE A 149 40.02 -11.47 -8.33
CA ILE A 149 39.02 -10.71 -7.59
C ILE A 149 38.67 -9.45 -8.38
N GLU A 150 37.41 -9.30 -8.78
CA GLU A 150 36.95 -8.21 -9.65
C GLU A 150 37.24 -6.82 -9.07
N GLU A 151 37.04 -6.66 -7.76
CA GLU A 151 37.29 -5.43 -7.03
C GLU A 151 38.77 -5.00 -7.07
N TYR A 152 39.69 -5.91 -7.40
CA TYR A 152 41.13 -5.63 -7.46
C TYR A 152 41.61 -5.33 -8.89
N ALA A 153 40.72 -5.23 -9.87
CA ALA A 153 41.05 -5.07 -11.28
C ALA A 153 42.07 -3.93 -11.54
N ALA A 154 41.82 -2.75 -10.96
CA ALA A 154 42.71 -1.61 -11.10
C ALA A 154 44.11 -1.90 -10.50
N LEU A 155 44.17 -2.59 -9.36
CA LEU A 155 45.43 -2.93 -8.71
C LEU A 155 46.22 -4.01 -9.46
N TYR A 156 45.53 -5.01 -10.02
CA TYR A 156 46.19 -5.98 -10.90
C TYR A 156 46.79 -5.30 -12.13
N HIS A 157 46.03 -4.37 -12.74
CA HIS A 157 46.50 -3.61 -13.90
C HIS A 157 47.71 -2.74 -13.55
N ASP A 158 47.66 -2.01 -12.44
CA ASP A 158 48.78 -1.19 -11.95
C ASP A 158 50.02 -2.04 -11.64
N GLN A 159 49.83 -3.21 -11.03
CA GLN A 159 50.91 -4.16 -10.78
C GLN A 159 51.52 -4.72 -12.08
N ALA A 160 50.71 -4.95 -13.11
CA ALA A 160 51.17 -5.46 -14.40
C ALA A 160 51.89 -4.40 -15.24
N LYS A 161 51.39 -3.16 -15.24
CA LYS A 161 51.84 -2.06 -16.10
C LYS A 161 52.94 -1.19 -15.49
N ASP A 162 52.78 -0.81 -14.23
CA ASP A 162 53.54 0.26 -13.57
C ASP A 162 54.09 -0.23 -12.22
N PHE A 163 54.70 -1.43 -12.23
CA PHE A 163 55.16 -2.13 -11.01
C PHE A 163 56.15 -1.33 -10.15
N ASP A 164 56.87 -0.34 -10.70
CA ASP A 164 57.76 0.53 -9.92
C ASP A 164 56.96 1.51 -9.02
N LYS A 165 55.71 1.83 -9.39
CA LYS A 165 54.79 2.63 -8.57
C LYS A 165 54.06 1.76 -7.55
N PHE A 166 53.59 0.58 -7.97
CA PHE A 166 52.88 -0.35 -7.08
C PHE A 166 53.85 -1.06 -6.11
N GLY A 167 55.02 -1.48 -6.58
CA GLY A 167 56.10 -2.11 -5.82
C GLY A 167 56.89 -1.18 -4.88
N ALA A 168 56.51 0.10 -4.80
CA ALA A 168 57.00 1.04 -3.78
C ALA A 168 56.37 0.78 -2.39
N TRP A 169 55.36 -0.09 -2.30
CA TRP A 169 54.80 -0.56 -1.04
C TRP A 169 55.79 -1.49 -0.33
N GLU A 170 56.08 -1.25 0.95
CA GLU A 170 57.08 -2.01 1.75
C GLU A 170 56.84 -3.53 1.83
N PHE A 171 55.70 -4.03 1.31
CA PHE A 171 55.25 -5.42 1.44
C PHE A 171 55.29 -6.24 0.14
N LEU A 172 55.70 -5.67 -1.00
CA LEU A 172 55.72 -6.36 -2.29
C LEU A 172 57.13 -6.80 -2.74
N PRO A 173 57.28 -7.95 -3.42
CA PRO A 173 58.57 -8.37 -3.96
C PRO A 173 58.99 -7.50 -5.16
N LEU A 174 60.22 -6.98 -5.12
CA LEU A 174 60.88 -6.14 -6.15
C LEU A 174 61.16 -6.84 -7.52
N ASN A 175 60.43 -7.89 -7.88
CA ASN A 175 60.65 -8.60 -9.14
C ASN A 175 59.74 -8.01 -10.23
N ALA A 176 60.31 -7.69 -11.40
CA ALA A 176 59.56 -7.24 -12.57
C ALA A 176 58.41 -8.23 -12.92
N PRO A 177 57.24 -7.75 -13.36
CA PRO A 177 56.07 -8.58 -13.65
C PRO A 177 56.25 -9.30 -14.99
N PHE A 178 57.16 -10.26 -15.05
CA PHE A 178 57.21 -11.16 -16.18
C PHE A 178 55.87 -11.90 -16.27
N MET A 179 55.24 -11.87 -17.45
CA MET A 179 53.93 -12.47 -17.74
C MET A 179 54.06 -13.34 -19.00
N ARG A 180 55.01 -14.28 -19.04
CA ARG A 180 55.25 -15.14 -20.21
C ARG A 180 54.47 -16.45 -20.16
N THR A 181 53.96 -16.81 -19.00
CA THR A 181 53.16 -18.02 -18.74
C THR A 181 52.05 -17.67 -17.75
N ALA A 182 51.00 -18.49 -17.67
CA ALA A 182 49.94 -18.27 -16.70
C ALA A 182 50.46 -18.40 -15.25
N GLU A 183 51.44 -19.28 -15.00
CA GLU A 183 52.11 -19.40 -13.69
C GLU A 183 52.80 -18.08 -13.29
N GLU A 184 53.44 -17.42 -14.25
CA GLU A 184 54.07 -16.12 -14.02
C GLU A 184 53.03 -15.01 -13.77
N VAL A 185 51.90 -14.99 -14.50
CA VAL A 185 50.78 -14.07 -14.24
C VAL A 185 50.22 -14.27 -12.83
N GLN A 186 49.94 -15.52 -12.43
CA GLN A 186 49.48 -15.85 -11.07
C GLN A 186 50.47 -15.35 -10.01
N LYS A 187 51.75 -15.65 -10.20
CA LYS A 187 52.78 -15.41 -9.19
C LYS A 187 53.16 -13.93 -9.06
N ASN A 188 53.20 -13.20 -10.18
CA ASN A 188 53.76 -11.86 -10.23
C ASN A 188 52.69 -10.76 -10.26
N VAL A 189 51.45 -11.06 -10.63
CA VAL A 189 50.35 -10.09 -10.70
C VAL A 189 49.27 -10.41 -9.66
N ILE A 190 48.66 -11.59 -9.74
CA ILE A 190 47.48 -11.93 -8.91
C ILE A 190 47.88 -12.11 -7.43
N ASN A 191 48.82 -13.01 -7.13
CA ASN A 191 49.21 -13.33 -5.76
C ASN A 191 49.72 -12.13 -4.94
N PRO A 192 50.59 -11.26 -5.47
CA PRO A 192 51.10 -10.12 -4.71
C PRO A 192 50.00 -9.10 -4.37
N VAL A 193 49.10 -8.81 -5.32
CA VAL A 193 47.96 -7.91 -5.07
C VAL A 193 47.02 -8.50 -4.03
N ASN A 194 46.61 -9.77 -4.18
CA ASN A 194 45.74 -10.43 -3.20
C ASN A 194 46.35 -10.43 -1.80
N LYS A 195 47.66 -10.68 -1.71
CA LYS A 195 48.38 -10.66 -0.45
C LYS A 195 48.48 -9.25 0.14
N ALA A 196 48.70 -8.22 -0.68
CA ALA A 196 48.77 -6.84 -0.23
C ALA A 196 47.43 -6.38 0.36
N VAL A 197 46.32 -6.62 -0.34
CA VAL A 197 44.98 -6.28 0.16
C VAL A 197 44.64 -7.06 1.42
N SER A 198 44.95 -8.36 1.47
CA SER A 198 44.78 -9.15 2.70
C SER A 198 45.59 -8.60 3.87
N SER A 199 46.81 -8.11 3.62
CA SER A 199 47.66 -7.53 4.68
C SER A 199 47.14 -6.17 5.15
N LEU A 200 46.51 -5.39 4.27
CA LEU A 200 45.82 -4.15 4.65
C LEU A 200 44.60 -4.42 5.53
N ILE A 201 43.78 -5.42 5.18
CA ILE A 201 42.65 -5.85 6.00
C ILE A 201 43.13 -6.29 7.38
N ASP A 202 44.22 -7.07 7.45
CA ASP A 202 44.85 -7.44 8.72
C ASP A 202 45.30 -6.21 9.50
N PHE A 203 45.88 -5.20 8.85
CA PHE A 203 46.33 -3.97 9.51
C PHE A 203 45.17 -3.13 10.08
N VAL A 204 44.03 -3.08 9.36
CA VAL A 204 42.78 -2.49 9.86
C VAL A 204 42.32 -3.21 11.13
N ASN A 205 42.23 -4.54 11.10
CA ASN A 205 41.78 -5.34 12.25
C ASN A 205 42.75 -5.27 13.45
N ASP A 206 44.06 -5.19 13.19
CA ASP A 206 45.11 -5.14 14.22
C ASP A 206 45.41 -3.70 14.72
N ALA A 207 44.68 -2.69 14.21
CA ALA A 207 44.91 -1.30 14.55
C ALA A 207 44.78 -1.06 16.06
N ARG A 208 45.81 -0.46 16.66
CA ARG A 208 45.90 -0.26 18.14
C ARG A 208 45.51 1.14 18.59
N SER A 209 45.05 1.98 17.68
CA SER A 209 44.55 3.32 17.95
C SER A 209 43.57 3.73 16.87
N SER A 210 42.63 4.63 17.21
CA SER A 210 41.68 5.21 16.25
C SER A 210 42.37 5.85 15.05
N LYS A 211 43.48 6.57 15.29
CA LYS A 211 44.29 7.15 14.21
C LYS A 211 44.83 6.09 13.26
N MET A 212 45.45 5.03 13.78
CA MET A 212 45.98 3.95 12.93
C MET A 212 44.86 3.30 12.11
N LEU A 213 43.70 3.07 12.75
CA LEU A 213 42.56 2.46 12.08
C LEU A 213 42.08 3.31 10.90
N VAL A 214 41.85 4.61 11.13
CA VAL A 214 41.41 5.54 10.09
C VAL A 214 42.46 5.70 8.99
N ASP A 215 43.73 5.86 9.34
CA ASP A 215 44.82 5.96 8.34
C ASP A 215 44.83 4.70 7.44
N SER A 216 44.49 3.53 7.97
CA SER A 216 44.41 2.26 7.21
C SER A 216 43.18 2.17 6.31
N LEU A 217 42.02 2.63 6.79
CA LEU A 217 40.79 2.70 6.01
C LEU A 217 40.91 3.75 4.90
N GLU A 218 41.54 4.88 5.16
CA GLU A 218 41.87 5.91 4.17
C GLU A 218 42.82 5.36 3.10
N GLU A 219 43.81 4.52 3.46
CA GLU A 219 44.68 3.86 2.48
C GLU A 219 43.89 2.93 1.54
N LEU A 220 42.96 2.13 2.07
CA LEU A 220 42.06 1.31 1.24
C LEU A 220 41.14 2.16 0.36
N HIS A 221 40.61 3.27 0.87
CA HIS A 221 39.78 4.21 0.11
C HIS A 221 40.57 4.89 -1.02
N ASP A 222 41.80 5.33 -0.75
CA ASP A 222 42.67 5.98 -1.76
C ASP A 222 43.07 5.01 -2.88
N LEU A 223 43.08 3.70 -2.58
CA LEU A 223 43.25 2.63 -3.57
C LEU A 223 41.96 2.29 -4.35
N GLY A 224 40.84 2.95 -4.03
CA GLY A 224 39.53 2.71 -4.63
C GLY A 224 38.88 1.40 -4.18
N LEU A 225 39.34 0.81 -3.08
CA LEU A 225 38.83 -0.46 -2.54
C LEU A 225 37.68 -0.30 -1.55
N LEU A 226 37.51 0.90 -1.00
CA LEU A 226 36.42 1.26 -0.08
C LEU A 226 35.87 2.64 -0.45
N GLU A 227 34.59 2.86 -0.19
CA GLU A 227 33.91 4.13 -0.37
C GLU A 227 33.35 4.65 0.96
N GLY A 228 33.20 5.97 1.08
CA GLY A 228 32.50 6.59 2.22
C GLY A 228 33.29 6.64 3.53
N VAL A 229 34.60 6.39 3.50
CA VAL A 229 35.47 6.53 4.68
C VAL A 229 35.53 7.99 5.11
N ASN A 230 35.20 8.27 6.37
CA ASN A 230 35.22 9.61 6.95
C ASN A 230 36.03 9.61 8.26
N SER A 231 37.11 10.38 8.31
CA SER A 231 38.00 10.42 9.48
C SER A 231 37.36 11.00 10.74
N ASP A 232 36.27 11.77 10.62
CA ASP A 232 35.52 12.27 11.78
C ASP A 232 34.75 11.13 12.50
N ASP A 233 34.49 10.02 11.82
CA ASP A 233 33.71 8.88 12.34
C ASP A 233 34.59 7.79 12.98
N ALA A 234 35.85 8.13 13.26
CA ALA A 234 36.90 7.24 13.76
C ALA A 234 36.48 6.40 14.98
N GLU A 235 35.76 7.01 15.92
CA GLU A 235 35.34 6.34 17.17
C GLU A 235 34.32 5.23 16.87
N ILE A 236 33.40 5.46 15.94
CA ILE A 236 32.39 4.48 15.54
C ILE A 236 33.05 3.33 14.79
N TYR A 237 34.01 3.60 13.90
CA TYR A 237 34.76 2.54 13.24
C TYR A 237 35.50 1.65 14.24
N VAL A 238 36.13 2.23 15.28
CA VAL A 238 36.79 1.45 16.33
C VAL A 238 35.80 0.53 17.05
N GLU A 239 34.63 1.03 17.40
CA GLU A 239 33.60 0.22 18.06
C GLU A 239 33.08 -0.91 17.17
N LEU A 240 32.75 -0.60 15.91
CA LEU A 240 32.16 -1.57 14.99
C LEU A 240 33.17 -2.63 14.57
N ILE A 241 34.41 -2.28 14.21
CA ILE A 241 35.44 -3.25 13.84
C ILE A 241 35.84 -4.12 15.04
N GLY A 242 35.90 -3.54 16.23
CA GLY A 242 36.16 -4.30 17.46
C GLY A 242 35.06 -5.32 17.79
N LYS A 243 33.83 -5.08 17.33
CA LYS A 243 32.65 -5.92 17.59
C LYS A 243 32.36 -6.90 16.45
N TYR A 244 32.59 -6.48 15.21
CA TYR A 244 32.33 -7.19 13.97
C TYR A 244 33.66 -7.31 13.23
N PRO A 245 34.45 -8.36 13.48
CA PRO A 245 35.72 -8.54 12.79
C PRO A 245 35.49 -8.78 11.29
N SER A 246 36.31 -8.15 10.45
CA SER A 246 36.18 -8.21 9.00
C SER A 246 37.22 -9.14 8.39
N ALA A 247 36.81 -10.04 7.50
CA ALA A 247 37.73 -10.91 6.76
C ALA A 247 37.89 -10.49 5.29
N THR A 248 36.96 -9.69 4.78
CA THR A 248 36.90 -9.25 3.37
C THR A 248 36.74 -7.74 3.25
N LEU A 249 36.92 -7.20 2.05
CA LEU A 249 36.57 -5.80 1.77
C LEU A 249 35.07 -5.55 1.90
N GLU A 250 34.25 -6.51 1.47
CA GLU A 250 32.79 -6.43 1.61
C GLU A 250 32.39 -6.29 3.09
N ASP A 251 33.02 -7.05 3.99
CA ASP A 251 32.78 -6.91 5.43
C ASP A 251 33.15 -5.49 5.92
N LEU A 252 34.27 -4.93 5.47
CA LEU A 252 34.71 -3.58 5.84
C LEU A 252 33.78 -2.51 5.26
N GLN A 253 33.35 -2.64 4.01
CA GLN A 253 32.41 -1.72 3.39
C GLN A 253 31.07 -1.75 4.14
N ASN A 254 30.56 -2.93 4.48
CA ASN A 254 29.35 -3.10 5.29
C ASN A 254 29.47 -2.43 6.68
N ILE A 255 30.67 -2.40 7.27
CA ILE A 255 30.92 -1.67 8.52
C ILE A 255 30.89 -0.16 8.31
N ILE A 256 31.51 0.35 7.24
CA ILE A 256 31.53 1.79 6.92
C ILE A 256 30.11 2.30 6.63
N ASP A 257 29.36 1.56 5.82
CA ASP A 257 27.97 1.87 5.52
C ASP A 257 27.12 1.79 6.80
N GLY A 258 27.31 0.74 7.60
CA GLY A 258 26.66 0.56 8.89
C GLY A 258 26.96 1.70 9.89
N ALA A 259 28.18 2.22 9.92
CA ALA A 259 28.55 3.39 10.74
C ALA A 259 27.76 4.63 10.34
N SER A 260 27.63 4.88 9.03
CA SER A 260 26.85 6.00 8.50
C SER A 260 25.37 5.90 8.87
N VAL A 261 24.79 4.68 8.80
CA VAL A 261 23.41 4.44 9.22
C VAL A 261 23.25 4.57 10.73
N ARG A 262 24.21 4.09 11.53
CA ARG A 262 24.21 4.25 12.98
C ARG A 262 24.19 5.73 13.37
N LEU A 263 25.01 6.58 12.75
CA LEU A 263 24.98 8.02 12.97
C LEU A 263 23.61 8.63 12.65
N ALA A 264 22.96 8.19 11.57
CA ALA A 264 21.62 8.65 11.20
C ALA A 264 20.55 8.24 12.24
N VAL A 265 20.68 7.07 12.86
CA VAL A 265 19.81 6.59 13.94
C VAL A 265 20.09 7.35 15.24
N GLU A 266 21.36 7.52 15.63
CA GLU A 266 21.75 8.27 16.83
C GLU A 266 21.31 9.74 16.75
N ALA A 267 21.31 10.33 15.55
CA ALA A 267 20.80 11.68 15.30
C ALA A 267 19.27 11.84 15.48
N LEU A 268 18.52 10.74 15.66
CA LEU A 268 17.11 10.82 16.08
C LEU A 268 16.96 11.22 17.56
N PHE A 269 18.04 11.10 18.34
CA PHE A 269 18.03 11.36 19.77
C PHE A 269 18.81 12.62 20.12
N ALA A 270 18.35 13.35 21.13
CA ALA A 270 19.02 14.57 21.59
C ALA A 270 20.36 14.27 22.27
N ASN A 271 20.45 13.14 22.97
CA ASN A 271 21.66 12.70 23.67
C ASN A 271 21.64 11.19 23.92
N MET A 272 22.58 10.47 23.31
CA MET A 272 22.72 9.01 23.47
C MET A 272 23.23 8.59 24.86
N ASP A 273 23.87 9.49 25.60
CA ASP A 273 24.37 9.22 26.97
C ASP A 273 23.31 9.50 28.05
N ALA A 274 22.12 9.94 27.66
CA ALA A 274 21.04 10.21 28.60
C ALA A 274 20.53 8.91 29.25
N LYS A 275 20.17 8.99 30.53
CA LYS A 275 19.57 7.85 31.25
C LYS A 275 18.23 7.43 30.65
N GLU A 276 17.47 8.42 30.16
CA GLU A 276 16.23 8.26 29.44
C GLU A 276 16.40 9.02 28.12
N LEU A 277 16.21 8.31 27.01
CA LEU A 277 16.40 8.90 25.68
C LEU A 277 15.25 9.85 25.36
N GLU A 278 15.59 10.96 24.74
CA GLU A 278 14.65 11.97 24.23
C GLU A 278 14.91 12.19 22.75
N LEU A 279 13.86 12.52 21.98
CA LEU A 279 14.01 12.83 20.56
C LEU A 279 14.79 14.13 20.38
N ALA A 280 15.60 14.18 19.32
CA ALA A 280 16.21 15.42 18.88
C ALA A 280 15.14 16.40 18.36
N GLU A 281 15.49 17.70 18.37
CA GLU A 281 14.61 18.75 17.87
C GLU A 281 14.25 18.52 16.39
N GLY A 282 12.95 18.59 16.07
CA GLY A 282 12.45 18.44 14.71
C GLY A 282 12.35 17.00 14.19
N VAL A 283 12.57 16.00 15.05
CA VAL A 283 12.32 14.59 14.70
C VAL A 283 10.82 14.30 14.76
N ASP A 284 10.27 13.92 13.61
CA ASP A 284 8.88 13.49 13.43
C ASP A 284 8.80 12.09 12.83
N GLN A 285 7.58 11.59 12.61
CA GLN A 285 7.36 10.27 12.02
C GLN A 285 8.05 10.10 10.66
N ALA A 286 8.02 11.13 9.81
CA ALA A 286 8.60 11.04 8.46
C ALA A 286 10.13 10.93 8.51
N LYS A 287 10.76 11.58 9.49
CA LYS A 287 12.20 11.44 9.74
C LYS A 287 12.55 10.03 10.22
N ILE A 288 11.78 9.47 11.16
CA ILE A 288 11.97 8.08 11.64
C ILE A 288 11.82 7.09 10.48
N ASP A 289 10.75 7.21 9.68
CA ASP A 289 10.51 6.32 8.54
C ASP A 289 11.65 6.35 7.52
N SER A 290 12.21 7.55 7.27
CA SER A 290 13.33 7.74 6.37
C SER A 290 14.61 7.07 6.87
N VAL A 291 14.90 7.16 8.17
CA VAL A 291 16.08 6.53 8.78
C VAL A 291 15.89 5.01 8.87
N ASN A 292 14.69 4.54 9.24
CA ASN A 292 14.36 3.11 9.27
C ASN A 292 14.56 2.43 7.90
N LYS A 293 14.31 3.16 6.81
CA LYS A 293 14.62 2.66 5.46
C LYS A 293 16.11 2.40 5.26
N LEU A 294 16.98 3.25 5.79
CA LEU A 294 18.43 3.04 5.74
C LEU A 294 18.86 1.83 6.58
N VAL A 295 18.23 1.64 7.75
CA VAL A 295 18.47 0.47 8.62
C VAL A 295 18.11 -0.84 7.90
N ALA A 296 17.10 -0.82 7.02
CA ALA A 296 16.71 -2.00 6.25
C ALA A 296 17.82 -2.52 5.31
N ASP A 297 18.72 -1.64 4.86
CA ASP A 297 19.82 -1.95 3.94
C ASP A 297 21.12 -2.34 4.69
N VAL A 298 21.12 -2.36 6.03
CA VAL A 298 22.28 -2.80 6.82
C VAL A 298 22.45 -4.33 6.73
N GLU A 299 23.58 -4.77 6.21
CA GLU A 299 23.92 -6.20 6.01
C GLU A 299 24.45 -6.88 7.29
N ILE A 300 25.04 -6.12 8.22
CA ILE A 300 25.54 -6.65 9.48
C ILE A 300 24.35 -6.94 10.41
N ALA A 301 23.90 -8.20 10.46
CA ALA A 301 22.70 -8.60 11.19
C ALA A 301 22.67 -8.16 12.67
N GLY A 302 23.81 -8.22 13.37
CA GLY A 302 23.91 -7.77 14.76
C GLY A 302 23.72 -6.27 14.91
N LEU A 303 24.34 -5.47 14.04
CA LEU A 303 24.19 -4.02 14.03
C LEU A 303 22.76 -3.63 13.63
N LYS A 304 22.21 -4.28 12.60
CA LYS A 304 20.84 -4.05 12.15
C LYS A 304 19.83 -4.20 13.29
N ALA A 305 19.93 -5.30 14.06
CA ALA A 305 19.03 -5.53 15.19
C ALA A 305 19.14 -4.43 16.26
N GLU A 306 20.35 -3.98 16.57
CA GLU A 306 20.58 -2.89 17.54
C GLU A 306 20.01 -1.56 17.06
N LEU A 307 20.13 -1.27 15.77
CA LEU A 307 19.56 -0.07 15.16
C LEU A 307 18.02 -0.15 15.08
N GLU A 308 17.46 -1.32 14.78
CA GLU A 308 16.00 -1.56 14.80
C GLU A 308 15.42 -1.37 16.21
N ASP A 309 16.13 -1.82 17.26
CA ASP A 309 15.74 -1.58 18.65
C ASP A 309 15.73 -0.09 18.99
N LEU A 310 16.75 0.67 18.56
CA LEU A 310 16.77 2.14 18.72
C LEU A 310 15.65 2.82 17.93
N ILE A 311 15.37 2.38 16.71
CA ILE A 311 14.23 2.88 15.93
C ILE A 311 12.91 2.64 16.67
N ALA A 312 12.72 1.47 17.29
CA ALA A 312 11.53 1.19 18.08
C ALA A 312 11.41 2.12 19.30
N VAL A 313 12.53 2.48 19.95
CA VAL A 313 12.54 3.49 21.01
C VAL A 313 12.13 4.87 20.48
N ALA A 314 12.72 5.32 19.37
CA ALA A 314 12.36 6.59 18.74
C ALA A 314 10.87 6.64 18.36
N GLN A 315 10.34 5.54 17.81
CA GLN A 315 8.93 5.40 17.46
C GLN A 315 8.04 5.55 18.70
N GLY A 316 8.38 4.88 19.81
CA GLY A 316 7.65 4.99 21.07
C GLY A 316 7.64 6.42 21.62
N LEU A 317 8.74 7.18 21.48
CA LEU A 317 8.80 8.58 21.89
C LEU A 317 7.93 9.48 21.01
N VAL A 318 7.90 9.27 19.69
CA VAL A 318 7.00 10.03 18.79
C VAL A 318 5.55 9.71 19.11
N ASP A 319 5.23 8.44 19.34
CA ASP A 319 3.89 8.02 19.76
C ASP A 319 3.49 8.70 21.07
N ASP A 320 4.41 8.84 22.02
CA ASP A 320 4.15 9.51 23.29
C ASP A 320 3.84 11.00 23.11
N VAL A 321 4.59 11.71 22.26
CA VAL A 321 4.32 13.11 21.91
C VAL A 321 2.94 13.26 21.26
N VAL A 322 2.60 12.36 20.33
CA VAL A 322 1.28 12.36 19.68
C VAL A 322 0.18 12.10 20.71
N PHE A 323 0.38 11.15 21.63
CA PHE A 323 -0.57 10.85 22.69
C PHE A 323 -0.82 12.07 23.58
N GLU A 324 0.22 12.79 24.00
CA GLU A 324 0.09 14.01 24.81
C GLU A 324 -0.69 15.10 24.08
N SER A 325 -0.48 15.25 22.78
CA SER A 325 -1.26 16.17 21.95
C SER A 325 -2.74 15.78 21.88
N VAL A 326 -3.04 14.48 21.71
CA VAL A 326 -4.40 13.95 21.66
C VAL A 326 -5.11 14.08 23.02
N ASP A 327 -4.41 13.72 24.11
CA ASP A 327 -4.90 13.87 25.49
C ASP A 327 -5.27 15.32 25.78
N LYS A 328 -4.38 16.27 25.44
CA LYS A 328 -4.65 17.69 25.59
C LYS A 328 -5.88 18.14 24.79
N GLN A 329 -5.95 17.78 23.50
CA GLN A 329 -7.08 18.16 22.64
C GLN A 329 -8.43 17.66 23.20
N ILE A 330 -8.46 16.44 23.74
CA ILE A 330 -9.68 15.85 24.31
C ILE A 330 -10.04 16.51 25.65
N LYS A 331 -9.05 16.79 26.51
CA LYS A 331 -9.31 17.50 27.78
C LYS A 331 -9.84 18.92 27.55
N GLU A 332 -9.36 19.61 26.52
CA GLU A 332 -9.81 20.95 26.13
C GLU A 332 -11.23 20.99 25.54
N LEU A 333 -11.87 19.84 25.31
CA LEU A 333 -13.32 19.79 25.06
C LEU A 333 -14.13 20.31 26.26
N PHE A 334 -13.54 20.25 27.45
CA PHE A 334 -14.14 20.66 28.71
C PHE A 334 -13.49 21.94 29.24
N LYS A 335 -14.19 22.61 30.14
CA LYS A 335 -13.64 23.74 30.87
C LYS A 335 -12.58 23.26 31.86
N LEU A 336 -11.40 23.86 31.79
CA LEU A 336 -10.28 23.59 32.70
C LEU A 336 -10.01 24.81 33.59
N ASP A 337 -9.49 24.58 34.79
CA ASP A 337 -8.98 25.63 35.68
C ASP A 337 -7.53 26.02 35.33
N ASP A 338 -6.96 27.00 36.06
CA ASP A 338 -5.60 27.49 35.84
C ASP A 338 -4.52 26.40 36.06
N ASP A 339 -4.85 25.32 36.77
CA ASP A 339 -3.97 24.17 37.02
C ASP A 339 -4.21 23.03 36.00
N GLY A 340 -5.09 23.23 35.01
CA GLY A 340 -5.42 22.24 33.98
C GLY A 340 -6.36 21.11 34.45
N LYS A 341 -7.07 21.30 35.57
CA LYS A 341 -8.06 20.33 36.07
C LYS A 341 -9.45 20.65 35.56
N PHE A 342 -10.28 19.63 35.44
CA PHE A 342 -11.66 19.79 35.05
C PHE A 342 -12.45 20.67 36.03
N VAL A 343 -13.13 21.66 35.49
CA VAL A 343 -14.13 22.46 36.20
C VAL A 343 -15.48 21.74 36.10
N LYS A 344 -16.17 21.64 37.23
CA LYS A 344 -17.49 21.04 37.33
C LYS A 344 -18.55 22.06 37.72
N ASP A 345 -19.79 21.78 37.37
CA ASP A 345 -20.94 22.56 37.79
C ASP A 345 -21.39 22.21 39.23
N ASP A 346 -22.54 22.77 39.64
CA ASP A 346 -23.09 22.58 40.97
C ASP A 346 -23.56 21.13 41.24
N ASP A 347 -23.75 20.33 40.19
CA ASP A 347 -24.18 18.92 40.25
C ASP A 347 -22.99 17.94 40.13
N ASP A 348 -21.75 18.43 40.24
CA ASP A 348 -20.50 17.67 40.10
C ASP A 348 -20.29 17.09 38.67
N GLU A 349 -20.96 17.66 37.67
CA GLU A 349 -20.87 17.30 36.26
C GLU A 349 -19.84 18.18 35.53
N LEU A 350 -19.15 17.60 34.53
CA LEU A 350 -18.14 18.33 33.75
C LEU A 350 -18.80 19.43 32.91
N ILE A 351 -18.15 20.59 32.80
CA ILE A 351 -18.65 21.67 31.95
C ILE A 351 -18.05 21.54 30.56
N LEU A 352 -18.89 21.34 29.55
CA LEU A 352 -18.49 21.33 28.14
C LEU A 352 -18.09 22.74 27.68
N ALA A 353 -16.96 22.85 26.98
CA ALA A 353 -16.46 24.10 26.40
C ALA A 353 -16.36 24.05 24.86
N ALA A 354 -16.61 22.89 24.27
CA ALA A 354 -16.51 22.61 22.84
C ALA A 354 -17.87 22.47 22.15
N ASP A 355 -17.86 22.64 20.84
CA ASP A 355 -18.99 22.32 19.96
C ASP A 355 -18.82 20.93 19.32
N LYS A 356 -19.82 20.52 18.53
CA LYS A 356 -19.81 19.27 17.78
C LYS A 356 -18.57 19.09 16.89
N THR A 357 -18.12 20.16 16.25
CA THR A 357 -16.98 20.11 15.32
C THR A 357 -15.69 19.78 16.06
N ALA A 358 -15.49 20.38 17.23
CA ALA A 358 -14.34 20.11 18.08
C ALA A 358 -14.35 18.67 18.62
N ILE A 359 -15.51 18.15 19.03
CA ILE A 359 -15.67 16.76 19.48
C ILE A 359 -15.33 15.77 18.34
N GLU A 360 -15.87 15.99 17.14
CA GLU A 360 -15.58 15.15 15.96
C GLU A 360 -14.09 15.20 15.58
N ALA A 361 -13.45 16.37 15.70
CA ALA A 361 -12.02 16.52 15.47
C ALA A 361 -11.17 15.75 16.51
N ALA A 362 -11.58 15.77 17.77
CA ALA A 362 -10.92 15.03 18.85
C ALA A 362 -11.06 13.51 18.66
N GLN A 363 -12.25 13.03 18.30
CA GLN A 363 -12.47 11.61 17.94
C GLN A 363 -11.60 11.18 16.76
N LYS A 364 -11.49 12.03 15.74
CA LYS A 364 -10.62 11.75 14.59
C LYS A 364 -9.15 11.66 15.00
N ALA A 365 -8.68 12.55 15.88
CA ALA A 365 -7.32 12.52 16.40
C ALA A 365 -7.05 11.25 17.21
N LEU A 366 -7.98 10.85 18.09
CA LEU A 366 -7.88 9.60 18.86
C LEU A 366 -7.82 8.36 17.96
N ASN A 367 -8.62 8.30 16.89
CA ASN A 367 -8.60 7.19 15.93
C ASN A 367 -7.31 7.12 15.10
N ALA A 368 -6.65 8.26 14.90
CA ALA A 368 -5.39 8.36 14.18
C ALA A 368 -4.19 7.90 15.03
N TYR A 369 -4.29 7.97 16.36
CA TYR A 369 -3.25 7.49 17.26
C TYR A 369 -2.94 6.00 17.05
N LYS A 370 -1.65 5.67 16.88
CA LYS A 370 -1.16 4.29 16.65
C LYS A 370 -0.22 3.76 17.73
N GLY A 371 0.07 4.57 18.75
CA GLY A 371 0.94 4.17 19.84
C GLY A 371 0.30 3.19 20.80
N SER A 372 1.09 2.78 21.79
CA SER A 372 0.74 1.70 22.71
C SER A 372 -0.01 2.13 23.97
N LYS A 373 -0.10 3.43 24.28
CA LYS A 373 -0.81 3.92 25.46
C LYS A 373 -2.31 3.67 25.33
N SER A 374 -2.95 3.38 26.47
CA SER A 374 -4.40 3.13 26.52
C SER A 374 -5.17 4.40 26.16
N THR A 375 -6.17 4.26 25.29
CA THR A 375 -7.08 5.34 24.86
C THR A 375 -8.45 5.29 25.53
N ALA A 376 -8.69 4.32 26.44
CA ALA A 376 -10.01 4.08 27.00
C ALA A 376 -10.58 5.28 27.79
N GLU A 377 -9.74 5.94 28.59
CA GLU A 377 -10.15 7.13 29.37
C GLU A 377 -10.43 8.32 28.45
N LEU A 378 -9.63 8.48 27.38
CA LEU A 378 -9.81 9.52 26.38
C LEU A 378 -11.11 9.32 25.58
N GLN A 379 -11.43 8.08 25.21
CA GLN A 379 -12.71 7.77 24.57
C GLN A 379 -13.88 8.04 25.51
N ALA A 380 -13.79 7.67 26.78
CA ALA A 380 -14.84 7.94 27.77
C ALA A 380 -15.08 9.45 27.96
N LEU A 381 -14.03 10.28 27.85
CA LEU A 381 -14.17 11.74 27.84
C LEU A 381 -14.89 12.25 26.58
N ILE A 382 -14.60 11.69 25.40
CA ILE A 382 -15.34 12.04 24.18
C ILE A 382 -16.82 11.66 24.32
N ASP A 383 -17.11 10.43 24.76
CA ASP A 383 -18.49 9.95 24.96
C ASP A 383 -19.24 10.87 25.95
N LYS A 384 -18.58 11.32 27.02
CA LYS A 384 -19.16 12.28 27.97
C LYS A 384 -19.38 13.66 27.35
N ALA A 385 -18.49 14.12 26.47
CA ALA A 385 -18.66 15.38 25.77
C ALA A 385 -19.89 15.34 24.83
N GLU A 386 -20.09 14.22 24.12
CA GLU A 386 -21.27 13.99 23.28
C GLU A 386 -22.56 13.97 24.09
N GLU A 387 -22.56 13.29 25.25
CA GLU A 387 -23.71 13.26 26.17
C GLU A 387 -24.09 14.66 26.66
N LEU A 388 -23.10 15.46 27.08
CA LEU A 388 -23.32 16.82 27.55
C LEU A 388 -23.79 17.75 26.44
N LEU A 389 -23.26 17.59 25.22
CA LEU A 389 -23.71 18.36 24.07
C LEU A 389 -25.19 18.08 23.79
N ALA A 390 -25.59 16.80 23.77
CA ALA A 390 -26.98 16.40 23.57
C ALA A 390 -27.91 16.95 24.67
N LYS A 391 -27.45 16.93 25.94
CA LYS A 391 -28.19 17.54 27.06
C LYS A 391 -28.38 19.04 26.86
N ALA A 392 -27.33 19.77 26.49
CA ALA A 392 -27.40 21.21 26.25
C ALA A 392 -28.29 21.57 25.04
N GLU A 393 -28.26 20.75 23.98
CA GLU A 393 -29.13 20.88 22.81
C GLU A 393 -30.61 20.66 23.20
N GLU A 394 -30.92 19.63 23.99
CA GLU A 394 -32.26 19.36 24.50
C GLU A 394 -32.75 20.49 25.41
N GLU A 395 -31.93 20.99 26.34
CA GLU A 395 -32.28 22.12 27.20
C GLU A 395 -32.60 23.39 26.40
N ASN A 396 -31.82 23.67 25.34
CA ASN A 396 -32.07 24.79 24.45
C ASN A 396 -33.38 24.61 23.67
N LEU A 397 -33.61 23.41 23.16
CA LEU A 397 -34.83 23.05 22.44
C LEU A 397 -36.07 23.20 23.32
N VAL A 398 -36.04 22.67 24.54
CA VAL A 398 -37.12 22.80 25.54
C VAL A 398 -37.39 24.25 25.89
N LYS A 399 -36.33 25.06 26.04
CA LYS A 399 -36.49 26.50 26.27
C LYS A 399 -37.25 27.17 25.12
N ARG A 400 -36.84 26.90 23.88
CA ARG A 400 -37.49 27.46 22.68
C ARG A 400 -38.93 26.97 22.53
N ILE A 401 -39.19 25.69 22.79
CA ILE A 401 -40.55 25.12 22.84
C ILE A 401 -41.47 25.92 23.76
N ASN A 402 -40.97 26.38 24.90
CA ASN A 402 -41.78 27.11 25.88
C ASN A 402 -41.86 28.62 25.64
N GLU A 403 -40.86 29.23 24.97
CA GLU A 403 -40.72 30.68 24.86
C GLU A 403 -41.02 31.25 23.45
N GLU A 404 -40.87 30.47 22.39
CA GLU A 404 -41.01 30.94 21.00
C GLU A 404 -42.45 31.36 20.66
N ASP A 405 -42.59 32.38 19.80
CA ASP A 405 -43.89 32.80 19.27
C ASP A 405 -44.50 31.75 18.33
N THR A 406 -45.76 31.94 17.94
CA THR A 406 -46.51 31.02 17.07
C THR A 406 -45.77 30.64 15.78
N LEU A 407 -45.15 31.62 15.10
CA LEU A 407 -44.52 31.39 13.80
C LEU A 407 -43.20 30.62 13.98
N SER A 408 -42.41 31.03 14.97
CA SER A 408 -41.14 30.39 15.30
C SER A 408 -41.36 28.98 15.83
N LEU A 409 -42.38 28.76 16.66
CA LEU A 409 -42.76 27.44 17.15
C LEU A 409 -43.22 26.51 16.01
N ALA A 410 -44.06 26.99 15.10
CA ALA A 410 -44.47 26.20 13.93
C ALA A 410 -43.27 25.78 13.07
N THR A 411 -42.27 26.66 12.94
CA THR A 411 -41.03 26.38 12.22
C THR A 411 -40.18 25.33 12.93
N LEU A 412 -40.05 25.45 14.26
CA LEU A 412 -39.34 24.49 15.11
C LEU A 412 -39.96 23.10 15.02
N ILE A 413 -41.30 22.99 15.09
CA ILE A 413 -42.03 21.71 14.99
C ILE A 413 -41.75 21.01 13.66
N ILE A 414 -41.61 21.78 12.56
CA ILE A 414 -41.39 21.23 11.22
C ILE A 414 -39.92 20.83 11.01
N ASN A 415 -38.98 21.72 11.34
CA ASN A 415 -37.60 21.61 10.90
C ASN A 415 -36.69 20.89 11.88
N GLU A 416 -37.04 20.91 13.17
CA GLU A 416 -36.17 20.39 14.24
C GLU A 416 -36.82 19.19 14.94
N LEU A 417 -38.12 19.27 15.25
CA LEU A 417 -38.84 18.14 15.85
C LEU A 417 -39.42 17.16 14.81
N GLU A 418 -39.58 17.62 13.57
CA GLU A 418 -40.10 16.83 12.44
C GLU A 418 -41.41 16.07 12.75
N VAL A 419 -42.35 16.71 13.46
CA VAL A 419 -43.64 16.07 13.83
C VAL A 419 -44.49 15.84 12.58
N LYS A 420 -44.61 14.57 12.18
CA LYS A 420 -45.15 14.18 10.87
C LYS A 420 -46.60 14.60 10.66
N GLU A 421 -47.41 14.46 11.70
CA GLU A 421 -48.82 14.83 11.75
C GLU A 421 -48.98 16.33 11.50
N PHE A 422 -48.15 17.14 12.15
CA PHE A 422 -48.13 18.60 11.97
C PHE A 422 -47.67 18.98 10.56
N MET A 423 -46.64 18.32 10.04
CA MET A 423 -46.15 18.51 8.67
C MET A 423 -47.20 18.12 7.61
N GLY A 424 -48.14 17.23 7.95
CA GLY A 424 -49.25 16.81 7.08
C GLY A 424 -50.39 17.83 6.97
N LEU A 425 -50.50 18.76 7.92
CA LEU A 425 -51.51 19.82 7.91
C LEU A 425 -51.26 20.85 6.81
N SER A 426 -52.30 21.55 6.36
CA SER A 426 -52.16 22.73 5.51
C SER A 426 -51.48 23.89 6.26
N THR A 427 -50.95 24.88 5.54
CA THR A 427 -50.31 26.06 6.16
C THR A 427 -51.22 26.79 7.14
N ALA A 428 -52.51 26.93 6.79
CA ALA A 428 -53.49 27.60 7.66
C ALA A 428 -53.76 26.78 8.93
N GLN A 429 -53.90 25.45 8.80
CA GLN A 429 -54.09 24.56 9.94
C GLN A 429 -52.88 24.55 10.88
N ARG A 430 -51.65 24.52 10.33
CA ARG A 430 -50.42 24.64 11.14
C ARG A 430 -50.37 25.94 11.93
N ALA A 431 -50.76 27.05 11.31
CA ALA A 431 -50.81 28.34 11.99
C ALA A 431 -51.83 28.34 13.14
N GLU A 432 -53.01 27.76 12.94
CA GLU A 432 -54.03 27.66 13.99
C GLU A 432 -53.61 26.71 15.12
N VAL A 433 -53.07 25.53 14.80
CA VAL A 433 -52.57 24.59 15.82
C VAL A 433 -51.42 25.19 16.62
N ALA A 434 -50.43 25.80 15.96
CA ALA A 434 -49.34 26.48 16.66
C ALA A 434 -49.84 27.64 17.52
N LYS A 435 -50.85 28.40 17.06
CA LYS A 435 -51.48 29.45 17.86
C LYS A 435 -52.14 28.88 19.11
N ARG A 436 -52.89 27.77 18.97
CA ARG A 436 -53.53 27.09 20.10
C ARG A 436 -52.52 26.58 21.13
N LEU A 437 -51.39 26.02 20.68
CA LEU A 437 -50.28 25.59 21.56
C LEU A 437 -49.65 26.78 22.33
N VAL A 438 -49.50 27.94 21.68
CA VAL A 438 -48.99 29.16 22.34
C VAL A 438 -50.01 29.76 23.29
N ASP A 439 -51.28 29.86 22.88
CA ASP A 439 -52.36 30.42 23.69
C ASP A 439 -52.57 29.58 24.96
N ALA A 440 -52.39 28.25 24.89
CA ALA A 440 -52.46 27.33 26.03
C ALA A 440 -51.46 27.66 27.15
N ARG A 441 -50.32 28.31 26.82
CA ARG A 441 -49.32 28.72 27.82
C ARG A 441 -49.83 29.77 28.80
N SER A 442 -50.90 30.48 28.43
CA SER A 442 -51.54 31.49 29.28
C SER A 442 -52.71 30.93 30.12
N ALA A 443 -53.00 29.63 30.00
CA ALA A 443 -54.10 28.99 30.74
C ALA A 443 -53.78 28.85 32.23
N GLU A 444 -54.81 28.91 33.07
CA GLU A 444 -54.68 28.68 34.51
C GLU A 444 -54.21 27.24 34.76
N GLY A 445 -53.09 27.09 35.49
CA GLY A 445 -52.49 25.78 35.77
C GLY A 445 -51.59 25.23 34.66
N TYR A 446 -51.18 26.04 33.68
CA TYR A 446 -50.16 25.64 32.71
C TYR A 446 -48.83 25.31 33.39
N GLU A 447 -48.25 24.17 33.03
CA GLU A 447 -46.89 23.77 33.37
C GLU A 447 -46.04 23.75 32.10
N ALA A 448 -44.81 24.27 32.19
CA ALA A 448 -43.88 24.26 31.07
C ALA A 448 -43.47 22.83 30.71
N TYR A 449 -43.25 22.57 29.43
CA TYR A 449 -42.74 21.28 28.98
C TYR A 449 -41.32 21.07 29.52
N GLU A 450 -41.05 19.89 30.07
CA GLU A 450 -39.73 19.52 30.60
C GLU A 450 -38.86 18.80 29.55
N SER A 451 -39.47 18.29 28.48
CA SER A 451 -38.76 17.61 27.38
C SER A 451 -39.41 17.89 26.02
N SER A 452 -38.60 17.77 24.95
CA SER A 452 -39.09 17.83 23.58
C SER A 452 -40.05 16.68 23.27
N ALA A 453 -39.85 15.50 23.87
CA ALA A 453 -40.73 14.35 23.73
C ALA A 453 -42.14 14.63 24.27
N ASP A 454 -42.26 15.24 25.45
CA ASP A 454 -43.56 15.60 26.03
C ASP A 454 -44.28 16.64 25.17
N PHE A 455 -43.52 17.59 24.63
CA PHE A 455 -44.07 18.58 23.71
C PHE A 455 -44.57 17.97 22.40
N ILE A 456 -43.84 17.01 21.81
CA ILE A 456 -44.28 16.29 20.61
C ILE A 456 -45.62 15.60 20.85
N LEU A 457 -45.78 14.92 21.99
CA LEU A 457 -47.05 14.29 22.37
C LEU A 457 -48.18 15.32 22.51
N ALA A 458 -47.88 16.50 23.06
CA ALA A 458 -48.85 17.59 23.18
C ALA A 458 -49.24 18.16 21.81
N VAL A 459 -48.29 18.29 20.87
CA VAL A 459 -48.57 18.69 19.48
C VAL A 459 -49.52 17.69 18.83
N GLU A 460 -49.23 16.39 18.93
CA GLU A 460 -50.06 15.33 18.36
C GLU A 460 -51.49 15.35 18.93
N ALA A 461 -51.61 15.47 20.25
CA ALA A 461 -52.91 15.56 20.93
C ALA A 461 -53.69 16.83 20.51
N GLU A 462 -53.02 17.98 20.40
CA GLU A 462 -53.66 19.23 19.97
C GLU A 462 -54.14 19.15 18.52
N ILE A 463 -53.41 18.45 17.65
CA ILE A 463 -53.85 18.20 16.26
C ILE A 463 -55.12 17.35 16.25
N GLU A 464 -55.18 16.29 17.06
CA GLU A 464 -56.37 15.43 17.16
C GLU A 464 -57.60 16.24 17.62
N VAL A 465 -57.44 17.06 18.68
CA VAL A 465 -58.49 17.96 19.16
C VAL A 465 -58.90 18.95 18.07
N TYR A 466 -57.94 19.61 17.45
CA TYR A 466 -58.16 20.62 16.41
C TYR A 466 -58.95 20.07 15.22
N LEU A 467 -58.52 18.92 14.68
CA LEU A 467 -59.21 18.28 13.57
C LEU A 467 -60.57 17.72 13.99
N GLY A 468 -60.68 17.19 15.21
CA GLY A 468 -61.94 16.71 15.79
C GLY A 468 -63.00 17.79 15.91
N LEU A 469 -62.61 19.02 16.30
CA LEU A 469 -63.53 20.17 16.35
C LEU A 469 -64.08 20.54 14.96
N ILE A 470 -63.22 20.52 13.94
CA ILE A 470 -63.60 20.80 12.55
C ILE A 470 -64.52 19.69 12.02
N ASP A 471 -64.19 18.44 12.30
CA ASP A 471 -64.99 17.29 11.88
C ASP A 471 -66.35 17.22 12.57
N ALA A 472 -66.45 17.63 13.85
CA ALA A 472 -67.72 17.70 14.57
C ALA A 472 -68.70 18.67 13.88
N VAL A 473 -68.24 19.84 13.44
CA VAL A 473 -69.06 20.80 12.70
C VAL A 473 -69.41 20.27 11.31
N ASN A 474 -68.43 19.76 10.57
CA ASN A 474 -68.63 19.27 9.20
C ASN A 474 -69.56 18.04 9.11
N ASN A 475 -69.65 17.24 10.18
CA ASN A 475 -70.38 15.97 10.19
C ASN A 475 -71.56 15.96 11.18
N ALA A 476 -71.97 17.11 11.73
CA ALA A 476 -73.14 17.22 12.59
C ALA A 476 -74.38 16.62 11.91
N THR A 477 -75.15 15.78 12.64
CA THR A 477 -76.29 15.05 12.06
C THR A 477 -77.64 15.71 12.34
N ASP A 478 -77.67 16.62 13.31
CA ASP A 478 -78.78 17.52 13.55
C ASP A 478 -78.30 18.85 14.16
N LYS A 479 -79.26 19.73 14.45
CA LYS A 479 -78.99 21.05 15.03
C LYS A 479 -78.49 20.99 16.47
N PHE A 480 -78.75 19.92 17.23
CA PHE A 480 -78.25 19.75 18.59
C PHE A 480 -76.79 19.29 18.56
N ASP A 481 -76.42 18.37 17.66
CA ASP A 481 -75.01 18.05 17.39
C ASP A 481 -74.21 19.30 17.00
N MET A 482 -74.81 20.18 16.19
CA MET A 482 -74.20 21.45 15.81
C MET A 482 -74.03 22.40 17.01
N ILE A 483 -74.99 22.44 17.94
CA ILE A 483 -74.85 23.21 19.19
C ILE A 483 -73.66 22.69 19.99
N ASP A 484 -73.53 21.37 20.14
CA ASP A 484 -72.42 20.75 20.89
C ASP A 484 -71.08 21.06 20.23
N ALA A 485 -70.98 20.90 18.91
CA ALA A 485 -69.77 21.20 18.14
C ALA A 485 -69.36 22.68 18.22
N LEU A 486 -70.32 23.61 18.08
CA LEU A 486 -70.08 25.05 18.17
C LEU A 486 -69.72 25.48 19.60
N SER A 487 -70.32 24.85 20.61
CA SER A 487 -70.01 25.10 22.03
C SER A 487 -68.58 24.67 22.37
N ALA A 488 -68.07 23.61 21.74
CA ALA A 488 -66.69 23.18 21.91
C ALA A 488 -65.67 24.15 21.26
N ILE A 489 -66.10 24.98 20.30
CA ILE A 489 -65.23 25.95 19.60
C ILE A 489 -65.26 27.33 20.25
N ASN A 490 -66.38 27.74 20.84
CA ASN A 490 -66.57 29.07 21.38
C ASN A 490 -67.28 29.03 22.74
N GLU A 491 -66.52 29.37 23.79
CA GLU A 491 -67.00 29.38 25.17
C GLU A 491 -68.12 30.40 25.41
N ASP A 492 -68.07 31.58 24.77
CA ASP A 492 -69.16 32.56 24.87
C ASP A 492 -70.46 32.00 24.29
N TYR A 493 -70.38 31.26 23.18
CA TYR A 493 -71.54 30.56 22.62
C TYR A 493 -72.01 29.42 23.52
N ALA A 494 -71.10 28.67 24.13
CA ALA A 494 -71.42 27.60 25.07
C ALA A 494 -72.17 28.12 26.31
N ASN A 495 -71.89 29.34 26.74
CA ASN A 495 -72.51 29.99 27.90
C ASN A 495 -73.89 30.61 27.61
N LEU A 496 -74.36 30.59 26.36
CA LEU A 496 -75.70 31.05 26.00
C LEU A 496 -76.79 30.05 26.42
N GLY A 497 -78.00 30.56 26.65
CA GLY A 497 -79.18 29.71 26.78
C GLY A 497 -79.54 29.05 25.44
N LEU A 498 -80.21 27.89 25.51
CA LEU A 498 -80.58 27.09 24.33
C LEU A 498 -81.38 27.92 23.29
N ASP A 499 -82.22 28.85 23.74
CA ASP A 499 -83.00 29.75 22.89
C ASP A 499 -82.13 30.73 22.09
N ALA A 500 -80.98 31.12 22.62
CA ALA A 500 -80.00 31.98 21.95
C ALA A 500 -79.00 31.19 21.09
N GLN A 501 -78.72 29.93 21.43
CA GLN A 501 -77.86 29.04 20.64
C GLN A 501 -78.52 28.54 19.36
N LEU A 502 -79.80 28.16 19.45
CA LEU A 502 -80.53 27.44 18.41
C LEU A 502 -80.56 28.14 17.04
N PRO A 503 -80.77 29.47 16.91
CA PRO A 503 -80.83 30.12 15.60
C PRO A 503 -79.56 29.96 14.78
N LEU A 504 -78.39 30.14 15.41
CA LEU A 504 -77.09 30.00 14.74
C LEU A 504 -76.84 28.54 14.35
N ALA A 505 -77.13 27.59 15.26
CA ALA A 505 -76.94 26.18 14.97
C ALA A 505 -77.86 25.68 13.85
N GLU A 506 -79.11 26.16 13.77
CA GLU A 506 -80.02 25.85 12.67
C GLU A 506 -79.50 26.37 11.32
N GLU A 507 -78.96 27.59 11.31
CA GLU A 507 -78.35 28.19 10.11
C GLU A 507 -77.11 27.41 9.66
N MET A 508 -76.20 27.12 10.59
CA MET A 508 -74.97 26.38 10.28
C MET A 508 -75.26 24.93 9.89
N TYR A 509 -76.20 24.26 10.55
CA TYR A 509 -76.62 22.90 10.19
C TYR A 509 -77.26 22.84 8.79
N ALA A 510 -78.12 23.81 8.46
CA ALA A 510 -78.69 23.90 7.11
C ALA A 510 -77.61 24.09 6.04
N LYS A 511 -76.53 24.80 6.36
CA LYS A 511 -75.40 25.03 5.44
C LYS A 511 -74.54 23.79 5.24
N VAL A 512 -74.17 23.06 6.30
CA VAL A 512 -73.34 21.85 6.16
C VAL A 512 -74.08 20.68 5.51
N THR A 513 -75.41 20.71 5.50
CA THR A 513 -76.27 19.73 4.82
C THR A 513 -76.66 20.12 3.39
N ASP A 514 -76.23 21.30 2.92
CA ASP A 514 -76.42 21.69 1.52
C ASP A 514 -75.57 20.79 0.61
N LYS A 515 -76.16 20.34 -0.51
CA LYS A 515 -75.49 19.46 -1.49
C LYS A 515 -74.24 20.08 -2.12
N ASP A 516 -74.16 21.41 -2.15
CA ASP A 516 -73.07 22.18 -2.76
C ASP A 516 -72.07 22.66 -1.69
N PHE A 517 -72.21 22.20 -0.44
CA PHE A 517 -71.33 22.55 0.67
C PHE A 517 -69.90 22.02 0.46
N VAL A 518 -68.93 22.92 0.63
CA VAL A 518 -67.51 22.57 0.73
C VAL A 518 -67.15 22.54 2.21
N LYS A 519 -66.65 21.38 2.67
CA LYS A 519 -66.25 21.19 4.07
C LYS A 519 -65.32 22.30 4.54
N TYR A 520 -65.56 22.76 5.77
CA TYR A 520 -64.64 23.65 6.46
C TYR A 520 -63.29 22.96 6.66
N THR A 521 -62.20 23.69 6.49
CA THR A 521 -60.84 23.14 6.59
C THR A 521 -60.08 23.69 7.79
N THR A 522 -60.55 24.79 8.36
CA THR A 522 -59.96 25.50 9.51
C THR A 522 -61.03 25.96 10.50
N LEU A 523 -60.64 26.27 11.73
CA LEU A 523 -61.53 26.88 12.72
C LEU A 523 -61.86 28.33 12.33
N ALA A 524 -60.97 29.06 11.65
CA ALA A 524 -61.27 30.37 11.10
C ALA A 524 -62.41 30.35 10.08
N ASP A 525 -62.48 29.31 9.22
CA ASP A 525 -63.60 29.16 8.28
C ASP A 525 -64.93 29.03 9.02
N ILE A 526 -64.93 28.25 10.12
CA ILE A 526 -66.10 28.01 10.97
C ILE A 526 -66.49 29.29 11.71
N LYS A 527 -65.55 29.96 12.37
CA LYS A 527 -65.76 31.23 13.07
C LYS A 527 -66.32 32.29 12.12
N THR A 528 -65.77 32.40 10.92
CA THR A 528 -66.26 33.32 9.88
C THR A 528 -67.70 33.00 9.49
N ALA A 529 -68.02 31.72 9.27
CA ALA A 529 -69.37 31.30 8.94
C ALA A 529 -70.37 31.52 10.10
N ALA A 530 -69.89 31.45 11.34
CA ALA A 530 -70.68 31.71 12.54
C ALA A 530 -70.85 33.20 12.86
N GLY A 531 -70.20 34.09 12.11
CA GLY A 531 -70.17 35.53 12.39
C GLY A 531 -69.34 35.89 13.63
N TRP A 532 -68.42 35.01 14.04
CA TRP A 532 -67.52 35.24 15.18
C TRP A 532 -66.22 35.92 14.76
N PRO A 533 -65.53 36.62 15.67
CA PRO A 533 -64.21 37.18 15.41
C PRO A 533 -63.22 36.06 15.03
N VAL A 534 -62.39 36.35 14.02
CA VAL A 534 -61.20 35.55 13.70
C VAL A 534 -60.01 36.37 14.18
N GLU A 535 -59.25 35.84 15.13
CA GLU A 535 -58.03 36.46 15.64
C GLU A 535 -56.80 36.03 14.84
#